data_AF-A0A660UJE7-F1
#
_entry.id   AF-A0A660UJE7-F1
#
_cell.length_a   1.000
_cell.length_b   1.000
_cell.length_c   1.000
_cell.angle_alpha   90.00
_cell.angle_beta   90.00
_cell.angle_gamma   90.00
#
_symmetry.space_group_name_H-M   'P 1'
#
loop_
_entity.id
_entity.type
_entity.pdbx_description
1 polymer ?
#
loop_
_entity_poly.entity_id
_entity_poly.type
_entity_poly.pdbx_seq_one_letter_code
_entity_poly.pdbx_strand_id
1 'polypeptide(L)'
;MRKGYLVLIYLLIVAVGALIFAHIWLNTKARMDAMRMRELERERMVLVSQIDKLRSRWEYLTSPENLESLARKFGMSLPQTEPKLIVK
;
A
#
# COMPACT_ATOMS: atom_id res chain seq x y z
N MET A 1 48.44 31.55 -25.81
CA MET A 1 47.89 31.26 -24.46
C MET A 1 46.40 31.62 -24.28
N ARG A 2 45.83 32.64 -24.95
CA ARG A 2 44.40 33.04 -24.76
C ARG A 2 43.33 31.99 -25.14
N LYS A 3 43.60 31.10 -26.10
CA LYS A 3 42.63 30.08 -26.56
C LYS A 3 42.39 28.96 -25.54
N GLY A 4 43.38 28.63 -24.72
CA GLY A 4 43.25 27.56 -23.70
C GLY A 4 42.28 27.92 -22.57
N TYR A 5 42.25 29.20 -22.17
CA TYR A 5 41.33 29.68 -21.13
C TYR A 5 39.86 29.60 -21.55
N LEU A 6 39.56 29.89 -22.83
CA LEU A 6 38.20 29.77 -23.34
C LEU A 6 37.70 28.32 -23.28
N VAL A 7 38.53 27.36 -23.68
CA VAL A 7 38.20 25.93 -23.59
C VAL A 7 37.94 25.51 -22.14
N LEU A 8 38.77 25.99 -21.22
CA LEU A 8 38.63 25.68 -19.79
C LEU A 8 37.34 26.25 -19.20
N ILE A 9 36.96 27.47 -19.58
CA ILE A 9 35.68 28.09 -19.20
C ILE A 9 34.50 27.28 -19.72
N TYR A 10 34.52 26.85 -20.99
CA TYR A 10 33.45 26.03 -21.56
C TYR A 10 33.31 24.68 -20.85
N LEU A 11 34.42 24.01 -20.54
CA LEU A 11 34.39 22.76 -19.77
C LEU A 11 33.79 22.97 -18.38
N LEU A 12 34.10 24.11 -17.75
CA LEU A 12 33.58 24.44 -16.43
C LEU A 12 32.06 24.71 -16.47
N ILE A 13 31.56 25.38 -17.50
CA ILE A 13 30.12 25.58 -17.72
C ILE A 13 29.41 24.24 -17.94
N VAL A 14 29.98 23.34 -18.74
CA VAL A 14 29.41 22.01 -19.00
C VAL A 14 29.38 21.18 -17.72
N ALA A 15 30.47 21.18 -16.94
CA ALA A 15 30.54 20.45 -15.68
C ALA A 15 29.51 20.96 -14.65
N VAL A 16 29.38 22.29 -14.51
CA VAL A 16 28.39 22.90 -13.62
C VAL A 16 26.97 22.61 -14.11
N GLY A 17 26.71 22.69 -15.42
CA GLY A 17 25.42 22.34 -16.01
C GLY A 17 25.02 20.88 -15.75
N ALA A 18 25.97 19.95 -15.90
CA ALA A 18 25.74 18.53 -15.61
C ALA A 18 25.42 18.29 -14.13
N LEU A 19 26.11 18.99 -13.21
CA LEU A 19 25.84 18.88 -11.77
C LEU A 19 24.44 19.41 -11.41
N ILE A 20 24.06 20.57 -11.95
CA ILE A 20 22.73 21.15 -11.72
C ILE A 20 21.66 20.21 -12.26
N PHE A 21 21.85 19.68 -13.47
CA PHE A 21 20.92 18.73 -14.08
C PHE A 21 20.78 17.46 -13.25
N ALA A 22 21.90 16.85 -12.83
CA ALA A 22 21.90 15.66 -12.00
C ALA A 22 21.19 15.91 -10.66
N HIS A 23 21.42 17.07 -10.03
CA HIS A 23 20.77 17.43 -8.79
C HIS A 23 19.25 17.54 -8.96
N ILE A 24 18.77 18.26 -9.98
CA ILE A 24 17.34 18.41 -10.28
C ILE A 24 16.71 17.04 -10.57
N TRP A 25 17.37 16.22 -11.39
CA TRP A 25 16.89 14.90 -11.76
C TRP A 25 16.72 13.98 -10.54
N LEU A 26 17.75 13.90 -9.68
CA LEU A 26 17.70 13.09 -8.46
C LEU A 26 16.61 13.56 -7.51
N ASN A 27 16.44 14.89 -7.36
CA ASN A 27 15.44 15.46 -6.48
C ASN A 27 14.01 15.16 -6.98
N THR A 28 13.77 15.29 -8.28
CA THR A 28 12.48 14.93 -8.89
C THR A 28 12.19 13.44 -8.72
N LYS A 29 13.18 12.57 -8.99
CA LYS A 29 13.02 11.13 -8.82
C LYS A 29 12.69 10.76 -7.38
N ALA A 30 13.42 11.31 -6.41
CA ALA A 30 13.16 11.08 -4.98
C ALA A 30 11.76 11.54 -4.56
N ARG A 31 11.27 12.67 -5.08
CA ARG A 31 9.90 13.15 -4.83
C ARG A 31 8.85 12.21 -5.41
N MET A 32 9.06 11.70 -6.62
CA MET A 32 8.14 10.72 -7.24
C MET A 32 8.09 9.42 -6.44
N ASP A 33 9.25 8.89 -6.04
CA ASP A 33 9.34 7.67 -5.24
C ASP A 33 8.66 7.86 -3.88
N ALA A 34 8.87 9.01 -3.22
CA ALA A 34 8.21 9.34 -1.95
C ALA A 34 6.68 9.46 -2.10
N MET A 35 6.19 10.05 -3.20
CA MET A 35 4.75 10.11 -3.47
C MET A 35 4.16 8.71 -3.68
N ARG A 36 4.83 7.87 -4.47
CA ARG A 36 4.41 6.48 -4.70
C ARG A 36 4.37 5.66 -3.41
N MET A 37 5.37 5.81 -2.54
CA MET A 37 5.38 5.13 -1.24
C MET A 37 4.22 5.59 -0.34
N ARG A 38 3.90 6.89 -0.33
CA ARG A 38 2.75 7.40 0.44
C ARG A 38 1.41 6.88 -0.09
N GLU A 39 1.28 6.73 -1.40
CA GLU A 39 0.09 6.18 -2.03
C GLU A 39 -0.08 4.69 -1.67
N LEU A 40 0.99 3.91 -1.77
CA LEU A 40 1.01 2.51 -1.33
C LEU A 40 0.69 2.35 0.16
N GLU A 41 1.21 3.24 1.03
CA GLU A 41 0.90 3.20 2.46
C GLU A 41 -0.59 3.49 2.72
N ARG A 42 -1.19 4.43 1.96
CA ARG A 42 -2.63 4.71 2.03
C ARG A 42 -3.45 3.52 1.59
N GLU A 43 -3.13 2.91 0.45
CA GLU A 43 -3.81 1.71 -0.04
C GLU A 43 -3.72 0.57 0.98
N ARG A 44 -2.52 0.36 1.55
CA ARG A 44 -2.31 -0.63 2.62
C ARG A 44 -3.21 -0.37 3.83
N MET A 45 -3.30 0.88 4.30
CA MET A 45 -4.17 1.22 5.43
C MET A 45 -5.66 0.97 5.12
N VAL A 46 -6.10 1.29 3.90
CA VAL A 46 -7.49 1.02 3.46
C VAL A 46 -7.76 -0.49 3.46
N LEU A 47 -6.85 -1.29 2.91
CA LEU A 47 -6.99 -2.75 2.86
C LEU A 47 -7.01 -3.36 4.27
N VAL A 48 -6.14 -2.92 5.17
CA VAL A 48 -6.16 -3.36 6.58
C VAL A 48 -7.50 -3.03 7.24
N SER A 49 -8.00 -1.82 7.06
CA SER A 49 -9.32 -1.42 7.58
C SER A 49 -10.46 -2.27 7.01
N GLN A 50 -10.39 -2.64 5.73
CA GLN A 50 -11.37 -3.53 5.11
C GLN A 50 -11.30 -4.95 5.67
N ILE A 51 -10.09 -5.49 5.88
CA ILE A 51 -9.88 -6.79 6.50
C ILE A 51 -10.46 -6.80 7.93
N ASP A 52 -10.19 -5.76 8.72
CA ASP A 52 -10.72 -5.67 10.09
C ASP A 52 -12.26 -5.60 10.10
N LYS A 53 -12.87 -4.88 9.15
CA LYS A 53 -14.34 -4.85 8.99
C LYS A 53 -14.90 -6.21 8.57
N LEU A 54 -14.21 -6.92 7.68
CA LEU A 54 -14.63 -8.26 7.26
C LEU A 54 -14.51 -9.25 8.41
N ARG A 55 -13.43 -9.17 9.19
CA ARG A 55 -13.21 -9.99 10.37
C ARG A 55 -14.28 -9.76 11.43
N SER A 56 -14.60 -8.51 11.74
CA SER A 56 -15.66 -8.20 12.71
C SER A 56 -17.04 -8.65 12.23
N ARG A 57 -17.33 -8.51 10.92
CA ARG A 57 -18.57 -9.06 10.32
C ARG A 57 -18.60 -10.58 10.40
N TRP A 58 -17.48 -11.24 10.13
CA TRP A 58 -17.38 -12.68 10.22
C TRP A 58 -17.64 -13.14 11.66
N GLU A 59 -16.93 -12.57 12.63
CA GLU A 59 -17.12 -12.86 14.07
C GLU A 59 -18.57 -12.62 14.52
N TYR A 60 -19.20 -11.53 14.06
CA TYR A 60 -20.62 -11.25 14.31
C TYR A 60 -21.54 -12.32 13.70
N LEU A 61 -21.31 -12.73 12.46
CA LEU A 61 -22.14 -13.74 11.78
C LEU A 61 -21.94 -15.15 12.36
N THR A 62 -20.73 -15.45 12.83
CA THR A 62 -20.41 -16.73 13.46
C THR A 62 -20.69 -16.75 14.96
N SER A 63 -21.17 -15.65 15.55
CA SER A 63 -21.49 -15.64 16.96
C SER A 63 -22.65 -16.61 17.24
N PRO A 64 -22.52 -17.50 18.25
CA PRO A 64 -23.51 -18.53 18.52
C PRO A 64 -24.89 -17.94 18.85
N GLU A 65 -24.93 -16.77 19.49
CA GLU A 65 -26.17 -16.03 19.79
C GLU A 65 -26.91 -15.59 18.52
N ASN A 66 -26.18 -15.11 17.50
CA ASN A 66 -26.79 -14.72 16.23
C ASN A 66 -27.21 -15.94 15.41
N LEU A 67 -26.41 -17.00 15.42
CA LEU A 67 -26.76 -18.26 14.77
C LEU A 67 -28.00 -18.88 15.38
N GLU A 68 -28.16 -18.84 16.71
CA GLU A 68 -29.38 -19.27 17.40
C GLU A 68 -30.58 -18.40 17.05
N SER A 69 -30.40 -17.08 17.04
CA SER A 69 -31.45 -16.13 16.67
C SER A 69 -31.91 -16.32 15.22
N LEU A 70 -30.97 -16.57 14.30
CA LEU A 70 -31.27 -16.89 12.90
C LEU A 70 -31.99 -18.23 12.80
N ALA A 71 -31.49 -19.28 13.46
CA ALA A 71 -32.09 -20.61 13.46
C ALA A 71 -33.54 -20.57 13.97
N ARG A 72 -33.81 -19.85 15.06
CA ARG A 72 -35.17 -19.61 15.58
C ARG A 72 -36.06 -18.87 14.58
N LYS A 73 -35.56 -17.84 13.89
CA LYS A 73 -36.32 -17.11 12.86
C LYS A 73 -36.72 -17.97 11.66
N PHE A 74 -35.89 -18.94 11.30
CA PHE A 74 -36.16 -19.86 10.18
C PHE A 74 -36.77 -21.20 10.61
N GLY A 75 -37.12 -21.36 11.89
CA GLY A 75 -37.70 -22.60 12.42
C GLY A 75 -36.73 -23.80 12.39
N MET A 76 -35.43 -23.53 12.33
CA MET A 76 -34.37 -24.54 12.27
C MET A 76 -33.72 -24.71 13.65
N SER A 77 -33.29 -25.92 13.97
CA SER A 77 -32.47 -26.23 15.13
C SER A 77 -30.99 -26.28 14.72
N LEU A 78 -30.11 -25.69 15.53
CA LEU A 78 -28.66 -25.77 15.28
C LEU A 78 -28.20 -27.24 15.40
N PRO A 79 -27.37 -27.73 14.46
CA PRO A 79 -26.79 -29.06 14.58
C PRO A 79 -25.86 -29.11 15.81
N GLN A 80 -26.08 -30.07 16.70
CA GLN A 80 -25.27 -30.28 17.92
C GLN A 80 -23.87 -30.86 17.66
N THR A 81 -23.42 -30.88 16.40
CA THR A 81 -22.20 -31.59 16.00
C THR A 81 -21.18 -30.59 15.46
N GLU A 82 -19.99 -30.59 16.06
CA GLU A 82 -18.84 -29.81 15.60
C GLU A 82 -18.65 -29.96 14.08
N PRO A 83 -18.39 -28.87 13.35
CA PRO A 83 -18.21 -28.93 11.91
C PRO A 83 -16.99 -29.79 11.58
N LYS A 84 -17.22 -30.96 10.96
CA LYS A 84 -16.16 -31.72 10.29
C LYS A 84 -15.62 -30.86 9.15
N LEU A 85 -14.42 -30.31 9.35
CA LEU A 85 -13.60 -29.73 8.29
C LEU A 85 -13.36 -30.80 7.20
N ILE A 86 -14.10 -30.72 6.11
CA ILE A 86 -13.76 -31.44 4.88
C ILE A 86 -12.76 -30.55 4.13
N VAL A 87 -11.47 -30.73 4.45
CA VAL A 87 -10.40 -30.21 3.59
C VAL A 87 -10.35 -31.11 2.36
N LYS A 88 -10.52 -30.52 1.18
CA LYS A 88 -10.40 -31.20 -0.13
C LYS A 88 -9.34 -30.51 -0.95
#